data_AF-A0A5C5U396-F1
#
_entry.id   AF-A0A5C5U396-F1
#
_cell.length_a   1.000
_cell.length_b   1.000
_cell.length_c   1.000
_cell.angle_alpha   90.00
_cell.angle_beta   90.00
_cell.angle_gamma   90.00
#
_symmetry.space_group_name_H-M   'P 1'
#
loop_
_entity.id
_entity.type
_entity.pdbx_description
1 polymer ?
#
loop_
_entity_poly.entity_id
_entity_poly.type
_entity_poly.pdbx_seq_one_letter_code
_entity_poly.pdbx_strand_id
1 'polypeptide(L)'
;MKIVRSLFLLAVLAMPCGTVAAQSPPTTITLTPNGDVGSVELVNLGIPFPQGMLTSSTQVRILDASGAEVPAFVSATLRWHWTDNSIRAVRVQFQANPGMAYRFDISQPRTRSIAAVPYDNGTRAGKMGAPVPRVVATLDPAWLTLSQIAGPQLTYSADRSYDRYVDRQWQWAKDTPYSGVHGFLFDRAAVIGYQYVRSGRPDVFLEFYNSATFYLSKIKRTGNGGGWPDCTGGWEFDGVNACDPKYSYIAPQLLLVALAGDDTRLDAQTIRHMAYNQITGGWSGAPGPYQGGNQSWTERNAGLALEHLVSSYELTGSSETRQYVQNMLGWLYAHQQTPPGSDPFTGAWTHSWQAHEGLNYDPATDVRGGSPWMSANIVGGLWRAWLATGDARIPTMLRDFGRYLEQHGFAPDEMAGNWLSGCNANGTIGWYFSSAISPQSRVIAIQNDQGGGSDAHNPELLMAVAAARHFETDPVWRTRLEQRAQRLGQYLNTQCAAASHTARAFNWQNRNPELTWLLAQSASRPIRRSGSAPLAPPRASGSRTNASAPPRATMPAAASSASAATAQAPPTTRAVPGPQYAPHSHVRITPAVVVFWQRLRNWFDGLLPPDAATEDER
;
A
#
# COMPACT_ATOMS: atom_id res chain seq x y z
N MET A 1 -52.78 22.14 67.60
CA MET A 1 -51.77 21.07 67.72
C MET A 1 -50.58 21.40 66.83
N LYS A 2 -49.38 21.39 67.41
CA LYS A 2 -48.07 21.59 66.75
C LYS A 2 -47.78 20.46 65.76
N ILE A 3 -47.00 20.72 64.69
CA ILE A 3 -45.66 20.14 64.48
C ILE A 3 -45.06 20.61 63.13
N VAL A 4 -43.80 20.99 63.24
CA VAL A 4 -42.79 21.44 62.27
C VAL A 4 -42.42 20.35 61.25
N ARG A 5 -42.19 20.69 59.97
CA ARG A 5 -41.34 19.89 59.06
C ARG A 5 -40.52 20.75 58.08
N SER A 6 -39.27 20.94 58.47
CA SER A 6 -38.01 20.94 57.71
C SER A 6 -38.00 21.27 56.21
N LEU A 7 -37.44 22.45 55.88
CA LEU A 7 -36.76 22.71 54.61
C LEU A 7 -35.37 22.04 54.63
N PHE A 8 -35.10 21.16 53.66
CA PHE A 8 -33.75 20.71 53.31
C PHE A 8 -33.18 21.66 52.26
N LEU A 9 -32.07 22.33 52.58
CA LEU A 9 -31.22 23.06 51.64
C LEU A 9 -30.42 22.04 50.81
N LEU A 10 -30.67 21.95 49.50
CA LEU A 10 -29.78 21.29 48.56
C LEU A 10 -28.85 22.36 47.95
N ALA A 11 -27.65 22.50 48.51
CA ALA A 11 -26.58 23.28 47.90
C ALA A 11 -25.88 22.42 46.84
N VAL A 12 -26.18 22.66 45.56
CA VAL A 12 -25.46 22.06 44.43
C VAL A 12 -24.12 22.76 44.29
N LEU A 13 -23.05 22.08 44.71
CA LEU A 13 -21.67 22.43 44.37
C LEU A 13 -21.47 22.23 42.87
N ALA A 14 -21.55 23.32 42.10
CA ALA A 14 -21.07 23.36 40.72
C ALA A 14 -19.53 23.27 40.74
N MET A 15 -18.99 22.06 40.59
CA MET A 15 -17.56 21.89 40.30
C MET A 15 -17.28 22.39 38.88
N PRO A 16 -16.35 23.34 38.69
CA PRO A 16 -15.92 23.72 37.35
C PRO A 16 -15.27 22.51 36.68
N CYS A 17 -15.88 22.07 35.59
CA CYS A 17 -15.31 21.08 34.69
C CYS A 17 -14.05 21.72 34.07
N GLY A 18 -12.90 21.49 34.69
CA GLY A 18 -11.62 21.94 34.17
C GLY A 18 -11.39 21.31 32.81
N THR A 19 -11.42 22.12 31.75
CA THR A 19 -10.91 21.71 30.45
C THR A 19 -9.42 21.42 30.62
N VAL A 20 -9.06 20.14 30.74
CA VAL A 20 -7.67 19.70 30.63
C VAL A 20 -7.24 20.09 29.22
N ALA A 21 -6.44 21.15 29.09
CA ALA A 21 -5.82 21.51 27.83
C ALA A 21 -5.07 20.27 27.33
N ALA A 22 -5.44 19.77 26.15
CA ALA A 22 -4.75 18.64 25.56
C ALA A 22 -3.27 19.01 25.44
N GLN A 23 -2.40 18.29 26.16
CA GLN A 23 -0.96 18.50 26.08
C GLN A 23 -0.51 18.20 24.65
N SER A 24 0.21 19.14 24.03
CA SER A 24 0.88 18.89 22.75
C SER A 24 1.83 17.71 22.89
N PRO A 25 1.91 16.81 21.89
CA PRO A 25 2.83 15.68 21.97
C PRO A 25 4.29 16.16 22.06
N PRO A 26 5.18 15.34 22.65
CA PRO A 26 6.59 15.68 22.77
C PRO A 26 7.23 15.97 21.40
N THR A 27 8.11 16.98 21.35
CA THR A 27 8.87 17.36 20.15
C THR A 27 10.35 16.95 20.21
N THR A 28 10.66 16.01 21.09
CA THR A 28 12.02 15.49 21.31
C THR A 28 12.55 14.79 20.06
N ILE A 29 13.82 15.02 19.76
CA ILE A 29 14.59 14.32 18.74
C ILE A 29 15.60 13.44 19.46
N THR A 30 15.38 12.13 19.41
CA THR A 30 16.28 11.14 20.01
C THR A 30 17.34 10.74 18.99
N LEU A 31 18.61 10.93 19.34
CA LEU A 31 19.75 10.54 18.50
C LEU A 31 20.31 9.21 18.98
N THR A 32 20.43 8.25 18.07
CA THR A 32 21.04 6.94 18.33
C THR A 32 22.23 6.76 17.39
N PRO A 33 23.47 6.64 17.89
CA PRO A 33 24.62 6.27 17.07
C PRO A 33 24.40 4.97 16.30
N ASN A 34 24.81 4.94 15.03
CA ASN A 34 24.78 3.76 14.19
C ASN A 34 26.19 3.44 13.68
N GLY A 35 26.93 2.68 14.48
CA GLY A 35 28.37 2.45 14.31
C GLY A 35 29.21 3.59 14.90
N ASP A 36 30.46 3.71 14.43
CA ASP A 36 31.39 4.70 14.94
C ASP A 36 31.01 6.12 14.50
N VAL A 37 30.80 7.00 15.49
CA VAL A 37 30.41 8.40 15.33
C VAL A 37 31.39 9.31 16.07
N GLY A 38 31.64 10.49 15.51
CA GLY A 38 32.43 11.54 16.16
C GLY A 38 31.65 12.28 17.25
N SER A 39 32.31 13.29 17.85
CA SER A 39 31.68 14.20 18.81
C SER A 39 30.67 15.17 18.18
N VAL A 40 30.70 15.32 16.86
CA VAL A 40 29.76 16.08 16.05
C VAL A 40 29.53 15.33 14.74
N GLU A 41 28.27 15.10 14.41
CA GLU A 41 27.84 14.41 13.18
C GLU A 41 26.75 15.21 12.47
N LEU A 42 26.69 15.06 11.14
CA LEU A 42 25.57 15.55 10.36
C LEU A 42 24.35 14.65 10.62
N VAL A 43 23.29 15.23 11.17
CA VAL A 43 22.00 14.57 11.36
C VAL A 43 21.05 14.98 10.25
N ASN A 44 20.41 14.00 9.62
CA ASN A 44 19.27 14.19 8.72
C ASN A 44 18.02 13.59 9.38
N LEU A 45 16.89 14.30 9.33
CA LEU A 45 15.59 13.75 9.70
C LEU A 45 14.45 14.39 8.91
N GLY A 46 13.35 13.65 8.82
CA GLY A 46 12.06 14.16 8.38
C GLY A 46 11.19 14.44 9.59
N ILE A 47 10.51 15.58 9.60
CA ILE A 47 9.51 15.90 10.62
C ILE A 47 8.15 16.01 9.93
N PRO A 48 7.26 15.02 10.05
CA PRO A 48 5.92 15.10 9.53
C PRO A 48 5.02 15.93 10.47
N PHE A 49 4.04 16.64 9.90
CA PHE A 49 3.12 17.53 10.61
C PHE A 49 1.67 17.18 10.28
N PRO A 50 0.76 17.23 11.27
CA PRO A 50 -0.67 17.13 11.01
C PRO A 50 -1.15 18.27 10.12
N GLN A 51 -2.27 18.04 9.46
CA GLN A 51 -2.93 19.03 8.62
C GLN A 51 -3.13 20.36 9.38
N GLY A 52 -2.82 21.47 8.71
CA GLY A 52 -3.02 22.83 9.21
C GLY A 52 -2.00 23.31 10.24
N MET A 53 -1.15 22.43 10.79
CA MET A 53 -0.25 22.80 11.89
C MET A 53 0.95 23.64 11.45
N LEU A 54 1.49 23.39 10.25
CA LEU A 54 2.65 24.11 9.75
C LEU A 54 2.36 24.68 8.36
N THR A 55 2.49 25.99 8.20
CA THR A 55 2.30 26.67 6.91
C THR A 55 3.61 27.14 6.29
N SER A 56 4.64 27.38 7.11
CA SER A 56 5.97 27.78 6.66
C SER A 56 7.09 26.96 7.32
N SER A 57 8.05 26.46 6.53
CA SER A 57 9.23 25.76 7.06
C SER A 57 10.19 26.70 7.81
N THR A 58 10.01 28.02 7.69
CA THR A 58 10.75 29.00 8.48
C THR A 58 10.35 28.99 9.95
N GLN A 59 9.21 28.38 10.32
CA GLN A 59 8.79 28.27 11.72
C GLN A 59 9.50 27.14 12.47
N VAL A 60 10.13 26.20 11.77
CA VAL A 60 10.76 25.04 12.41
C VAL A 60 12.18 25.39 12.87
N ARG A 61 12.36 25.34 14.18
CA ARG A 61 13.63 25.53 14.90
C ARG A 61 14.10 24.22 15.48
N ILE A 62 15.42 24.05 15.57
CA ILE A 62 16.04 22.96 16.33
C ILE A 62 16.69 23.57 17.56
N LEU A 63 16.35 23.05 18.73
CA LEU A 63 16.83 23.52 20.02
C LEU A 63 17.65 22.42 20.70
N ASP A 64 18.72 22.80 21.38
CA ASP A 64 19.48 21.91 22.25
C ASP A 64 18.82 21.75 23.63
N ALA A 65 19.47 20.99 24.52
CA ALA A 65 19.01 20.74 25.88
C ALA A 65 18.84 22.01 26.73
N SER A 66 19.59 23.08 26.45
CA SER A 66 19.47 24.38 27.13
C SER A 66 18.35 25.25 26.57
N GLY A 67 17.73 24.84 25.46
CA GLY A 67 16.74 25.63 24.72
C GLY A 67 17.36 26.63 23.74
N ALA A 68 18.68 26.59 23.53
CA ALA A 68 19.34 27.43 22.55
C ALA A 68 19.14 26.87 21.15
N GLU A 69 18.91 27.77 20.18
CA GLU A 69 18.70 27.39 18.78
C GLU A 69 20.01 26.93 18.14
N VAL A 70 19.99 25.76 17.51
CA VAL A 70 21.09 25.19 16.73
C VAL A 70 20.91 25.57 15.25
N PRO A 71 21.98 26.00 14.53
CA PRO A 71 21.87 26.25 13.10
C PRO A 71 21.40 25.02 12.33
N ALA A 72 20.32 25.17 11.56
CA ALA A 72 19.72 24.06 10.82
C ALA A 72 19.25 24.48 9.41
N PHE A 73 19.39 23.57 8.45
CA PHE A 73 18.68 23.65 7.18
C PHE A 73 17.30 23.03 7.39
N VAL A 74 16.24 23.73 6.97
CA VAL A 74 14.88 23.17 6.94
C VAL A 74 14.17 23.56 5.66
N SER A 75 13.66 22.57 4.95
CA SER A 75 12.86 22.76 3.74
C SER A 75 11.60 21.90 3.78
N ALA A 76 10.49 22.43 3.26
CA ALA A 76 9.28 21.65 3.05
C ALA A 76 9.53 20.56 2.00
N THR A 77 9.08 19.34 2.26
CA THR A 77 9.21 18.19 1.35
C THR A 77 7.87 17.63 0.90
N LEU A 78 6.83 17.74 1.74
CA LEU A 78 5.47 17.30 1.42
C LEU A 78 4.44 18.35 1.85
N ARG A 79 3.27 18.34 1.20
CA ARG A 79 2.11 19.16 1.60
C ARG A 79 0.82 18.35 1.63
N TRP A 80 -0.16 18.87 2.35
CA TRP A 80 -1.53 18.39 2.34
C TRP A 80 -2.28 18.91 1.10
N HIS A 81 -1.85 18.46 -0.09
CA HIS A 81 -2.28 19.01 -1.39
C HIS A 81 -3.79 18.88 -1.67
N TRP A 82 -4.50 17.99 -0.96
CA TRP A 82 -5.93 17.72 -1.12
C TRP A 82 -6.82 18.43 -0.09
N THR A 83 -6.24 19.17 0.85
CA THR A 83 -7.00 19.91 1.86
C THR A 83 -6.60 21.39 1.91
N ASP A 84 -5.72 21.78 2.82
CA ASP A 84 -5.36 23.18 3.09
C ASP A 84 -3.98 23.57 2.56
N ASN A 85 -3.29 22.66 1.88
CA ASN A 85 -1.95 22.84 1.33
C ASN A 85 -0.89 23.23 2.38
N SER A 86 -1.16 23.01 3.67
CA SER A 86 -0.18 23.15 4.74
C SER A 86 0.96 22.17 4.51
N ILE A 87 2.12 22.46 5.10
CA ILE A 87 3.28 21.58 5.04
C ILE A 87 2.96 20.30 5.81
N ARG A 88 3.15 19.16 5.14
CA ARG A 88 2.93 17.81 5.69
C ARG A 88 4.22 17.21 6.21
N ALA A 89 5.36 17.56 5.64
CA ALA A 89 6.66 17.18 6.17
C ALA A 89 7.74 18.20 5.78
N VAL A 90 8.78 18.27 6.60
CA VAL A 90 10.02 19.00 6.29
C VAL A 90 11.23 18.08 6.39
N ARG A 91 12.25 18.36 5.59
CA ARG A 91 13.62 17.85 5.75
C ARG A 91 14.36 18.79 6.68
N VAL A 92 15.07 18.24 7.67
CA VAL A 92 15.95 18.96 8.58
C VAL A 92 17.37 18.42 8.48
N GLN A 93 18.36 19.31 8.43
CA GLN A 93 19.78 18.96 8.57
C GLN A 93 20.46 19.87 9.58
N PHE A 94 21.25 19.31 10.49
CA PHE A 94 22.04 20.07 11.46
C PHE A 94 23.23 19.26 11.97
N GLN A 95 24.23 19.95 12.52
CA GLN A 95 25.38 19.32 13.18
C GLN A 95 25.04 19.07 14.64
N ALA A 96 25.22 17.83 15.10
CA ALA A 96 24.80 17.41 16.44
C ALA A 96 25.84 16.52 17.10
N ASN A 97 26.05 16.71 18.40
CA ASN A 97 26.65 15.69 19.25
C ASN A 97 25.60 14.60 19.56
N PRO A 98 25.80 13.32 19.16
CA PRO A 98 24.84 12.24 19.41
C PRO A 98 24.56 11.94 20.88
N GLY A 99 25.44 12.36 21.79
CA GLY A 99 25.26 12.22 23.24
C GLY A 99 24.42 13.32 23.90
N MET A 100 23.92 14.28 23.13
CA MET A 100 23.11 15.41 23.63
C MET A 100 21.64 15.27 23.22
N ALA A 101 20.75 15.91 23.98
CA ALA A 101 19.33 15.98 23.67
C ALA A 101 19.00 17.17 22.76
N TYR A 102 18.08 16.95 21.82
CA TYR A 102 17.55 17.98 20.92
C TYR A 102 16.03 17.90 20.88
N ARG A 103 15.39 19.00 20.48
CA ARG A 103 13.96 19.04 20.15
C ARG A 103 13.71 20.00 19.00
N PHE A 104 12.57 19.87 18.33
CA PHE A 104 12.11 20.92 17.44
C PHE A 104 11.08 21.82 18.13
N ASP A 105 10.98 23.06 17.66
CA ASP A 105 9.97 24.04 18.08
C ASP A 105 9.36 24.71 16.84
N ILE A 106 8.07 25.03 16.93
CA ILE A 106 7.32 25.74 15.88
C ILE A 106 6.65 27.02 16.39
N SER A 107 6.87 27.38 17.66
CA SER A 107 6.23 28.53 18.29
C SER A 107 6.81 29.87 17.82
N GLN A 108 8.05 29.85 17.31
CA GLN A 108 8.77 31.04 16.84
C GLN A 108 9.49 30.75 15.51
N PRO A 109 9.68 31.76 14.65
CA PRO A 109 10.51 31.62 13.45
C PRO A 109 11.97 31.24 13.76
N ARG A 110 12.56 30.41 12.89
CA ARG A 110 13.99 30.10 12.85
C ARG A 110 14.80 31.34 12.49
N THR A 111 15.86 31.55 13.27
CA THR A 111 16.79 32.67 13.14
C THR A 111 18.19 32.22 12.71
N ARG A 112 18.53 30.94 12.90
CA ARG A 112 19.84 30.36 12.56
C ARG A 112 19.69 29.29 11.46
N SER A 113 20.08 29.65 10.24
CA SER A 113 20.02 28.73 9.09
C SER A 113 21.41 28.35 8.59
N ILE A 114 21.54 27.13 8.07
CA ILE A 114 22.69 26.69 7.27
C ILE A 114 22.23 26.32 5.86
N ALA A 115 23.18 26.22 4.93
CA ALA A 115 22.91 25.68 3.60
C ALA A 115 22.61 24.19 3.67
N ALA A 116 21.83 23.69 2.69
CA ALA A 116 21.68 22.25 2.49
C ALA A 116 23.04 21.63 2.15
N VAL A 117 23.26 20.42 2.66
CA VAL A 117 24.41 19.58 2.31
C VAL A 117 23.91 18.30 1.65
N PRO A 118 24.72 17.64 0.77
CA PRO A 118 24.36 16.36 0.19
C PRO A 118 23.89 15.37 1.27
N TYR A 119 22.75 14.72 1.05
CA TYR A 119 22.10 13.90 2.07
C TYR A 119 23.04 12.79 2.57
N ASP A 120 23.71 12.12 1.62
CA ASP A 120 24.57 10.97 1.88
C ASP A 120 25.86 11.31 2.66
N ASN A 121 26.20 12.59 2.86
CA ASN A 121 27.32 13.00 3.74
C ASN A 121 27.10 12.59 5.21
N GLY A 122 25.84 12.36 5.62
CA GLY A 122 25.48 11.90 6.96
C GLY A 122 25.24 10.40 7.04
N THR A 123 25.69 9.62 6.05
CA THR A 123 25.38 8.20 5.92
C THR A 123 26.63 7.31 5.97
N ARG A 124 26.40 6.02 6.21
CA ARG A 124 27.36 4.91 6.14
C ARG A 124 26.75 3.77 5.34
N ALA A 125 27.56 2.80 4.93
CA ALA A 125 27.05 1.56 4.36
C ALA A 125 26.25 0.75 5.39
N GLY A 126 25.03 0.38 5.00
CA GLY A 126 24.12 -0.52 5.70
C GLY A 126 24.05 -1.89 5.03
N LYS A 127 22.90 -2.57 5.16
CA LYS A 127 22.65 -3.87 4.51
C LYS A 127 22.73 -3.71 2.99
N MET A 128 23.36 -4.68 2.32
CA MET A 128 23.54 -4.67 0.85
C MET A 128 24.22 -3.40 0.30
N GLY A 129 25.02 -2.71 1.11
CA GLY A 129 25.68 -1.46 0.72
C GLY A 129 24.73 -0.25 0.61
N ALA A 130 23.47 -0.40 1.01
CA ALA A 130 22.53 0.70 1.00
C ALA A 130 22.98 1.80 1.98
N PRO A 131 22.94 3.08 1.61
CA PRO A 131 23.30 4.15 2.54
C PRO A 131 22.29 4.20 3.67
N VAL A 132 22.75 4.33 4.91
CA VAL A 132 21.92 4.52 6.12
C VAL A 132 22.51 5.61 7.00
N PRO A 133 21.70 6.33 7.81
CA PRO A 133 22.22 7.39 8.68
C PRO A 133 23.31 6.90 9.64
N ARG A 134 24.39 7.68 9.80
CA ARG A 134 25.41 7.45 10.85
C ARG A 134 24.85 7.72 12.25
N VAL A 135 23.88 8.62 12.33
CA VAL A 135 23.09 8.90 13.54
C VAL A 135 21.63 8.75 13.16
N VAL A 136 20.95 7.82 13.81
CA VAL A 136 19.52 7.60 13.66
C VAL A 136 18.78 8.61 14.53
N ALA A 137 18.14 9.58 13.89
CA ALA A 137 17.27 10.55 14.55
C ALA A 137 15.82 10.08 14.50
N THR A 138 15.21 9.94 15.67
CA THR A 138 13.83 9.46 15.83
C THR A 138 12.97 10.48 16.59
N LEU A 139 11.68 10.43 16.33
CA LEU A 139 10.67 11.28 16.98
C LEU A 139 9.77 10.44 17.90
N ASP A 140 9.11 11.12 18.83
CA ASP A 140 8.14 10.48 19.71
C ASP A 140 6.97 9.88 18.91
N PRO A 141 6.54 8.63 19.20
CA PRO A 141 5.44 8.00 18.48
C PRO A 141 4.12 8.77 18.59
N ALA A 142 3.87 9.52 19.65
CA ALA A 142 2.68 10.36 19.76
C ALA A 142 2.69 11.49 18.72
N TRP A 143 3.87 12.05 18.42
CA TRP A 143 4.01 13.02 17.34
C TRP A 143 3.81 12.37 15.96
N LEU A 144 4.49 11.23 15.74
CA LEU A 144 4.44 10.51 14.46
C LEU A 144 3.01 10.08 14.11
N THR A 145 2.28 9.51 15.07
CA THR A 145 0.87 9.12 14.86
C THR A 145 -0.06 10.32 14.72
N LEU A 146 0.16 11.41 15.47
CA LEU A 146 -0.60 12.67 15.29
C LEU A 146 -0.42 13.23 13.87
N SER A 147 0.76 13.09 13.27
CA SER A 147 1.06 13.64 11.95
C SER A 147 0.22 13.03 10.81
N GLN A 148 -0.40 11.86 11.02
CA GLN A 148 -1.17 11.13 10.01
C GLN A 148 -0.39 10.83 8.71
N ILE A 149 0.95 10.82 8.74
CA ILE A 149 1.76 10.48 7.57
C ILE A 149 1.50 9.05 7.07
N ALA A 150 1.25 8.13 8.00
CA ALA A 150 0.86 6.75 7.73
C ALA A 150 -0.62 6.50 8.09
N GLY A 151 -1.48 7.51 7.87
CA GLY A 151 -2.90 7.44 8.23
C GLY A 151 -3.17 7.46 9.74
N PRO A 152 -4.45 7.32 10.16
CA PRO A 152 -4.83 7.27 11.56
C PRO A 152 -4.33 5.99 12.23
N GLN A 153 -3.50 6.14 13.26
CA GLN A 153 -2.92 5.03 14.00
C GLN A 153 -2.94 5.31 15.50
N LEU A 154 -2.85 4.24 16.30
CA LEU A 154 -2.58 4.33 17.73
C LEU A 154 -1.07 4.23 17.99
N THR A 155 -0.55 4.96 18.98
CA THR A 155 0.80 4.76 19.50
C THR A 155 0.95 3.35 20.05
N TYR A 156 2.15 2.77 19.93
CA TYR A 156 2.50 1.46 20.46
C TYR A 156 2.13 1.33 21.94
N SER A 157 1.61 0.17 22.33
CA SER A 157 1.35 -0.21 23.71
C SER A 157 1.65 -1.70 23.90
N ALA A 158 2.51 -2.04 24.85
CA ALA A 158 2.86 -3.45 25.16
C ALA A 158 1.64 -4.29 25.61
N ASP A 159 0.57 -3.64 26.07
CA ASP A 159 -0.67 -4.31 26.48
C ASP A 159 -1.62 -4.59 25.32
N ARG A 160 -1.37 -4.02 24.13
CA ARG A 160 -2.20 -4.26 22.94
C ARG A 160 -1.77 -5.54 22.23
N SER A 161 -2.74 -6.41 21.96
CA SER A 161 -2.51 -7.69 21.26
C SER A 161 -1.81 -7.53 19.92
N TYR A 162 -2.21 -6.53 19.12
CA TYR A 162 -1.56 -6.23 17.83
C TYR A 162 -0.07 -5.89 17.99
N ASP A 163 0.29 -5.08 18.99
CA ASP A 163 1.68 -4.65 19.16
C ASP A 163 2.57 -5.79 19.66
N ARG A 164 2.07 -6.64 20.57
CA ARG A 164 2.77 -7.88 20.96
C ARG A 164 2.91 -8.86 19.80
N TYR A 165 1.89 -8.94 18.94
CA TYR A 165 1.92 -9.74 17.73
C TYR A 165 3.06 -9.27 16.81
N VAL A 166 3.11 -7.98 16.49
CA VAL A 166 4.18 -7.38 15.69
C VAL A 166 5.55 -7.58 16.34
N ASP A 167 5.69 -7.35 17.64
CA ASP A 167 6.98 -7.52 18.33
C ASP A 167 7.47 -8.97 18.26
N ARG A 168 6.56 -9.95 18.39
CA ARG A 168 6.92 -11.36 18.25
C ARG A 168 7.31 -11.69 16.81
N GLN A 169 6.61 -11.15 15.82
CA GLN A 169 7.01 -11.34 14.42
C GLN A 169 8.36 -10.70 14.11
N TRP A 170 8.60 -9.51 14.67
CA TRP A 170 9.82 -8.76 14.46
C TRP A 170 11.09 -9.52 14.86
N GLN A 171 10.98 -10.43 15.83
CA GLN A 171 12.10 -11.28 16.27
C GLN A 171 12.69 -12.13 15.13
N TRP A 172 11.88 -12.55 14.17
CA TRP A 172 12.36 -13.26 12.97
C TRP A 172 12.33 -12.37 11.72
N ALA A 173 11.37 -11.45 11.60
CA ALA A 173 11.20 -10.64 10.40
C ALA A 173 12.35 -9.64 10.18
N LYS A 174 12.99 -9.14 11.24
CA LYS A 174 14.12 -8.18 11.12
C LYS A 174 15.34 -8.76 10.38
N ASP A 175 15.47 -10.08 10.40
CA ASP A 175 16.61 -10.83 9.85
C ASP A 175 16.28 -11.48 8.49
N THR A 176 15.10 -11.20 7.91
CA THR A 176 14.75 -11.67 6.56
C THR A 176 15.82 -11.24 5.55
N PRO A 177 16.40 -12.18 4.78
CA PRO A 177 17.42 -11.87 3.79
C PRO A 177 16.94 -10.92 2.69
N TYR A 178 17.86 -10.13 2.14
CA TYR A 178 17.61 -9.22 1.01
C TYR A 178 17.83 -9.98 -0.32
N SER A 179 17.14 -11.11 -0.42
CA SER A 179 17.18 -12.06 -1.54
C SER A 179 15.83 -12.76 -1.60
N GLY A 180 15.46 -13.30 -2.75
CA GLY A 180 14.14 -13.89 -2.95
C GLY A 180 13.09 -12.82 -3.19
N VAL A 181 12.42 -12.89 -4.34
CA VAL A 181 11.31 -11.99 -4.69
C VAL A 181 10.15 -12.03 -3.69
N HIS A 182 10.02 -13.12 -2.92
CA HIS A 182 8.92 -13.35 -1.97
C HIS A 182 9.22 -12.86 -0.56
N GLY A 183 10.46 -13.05 -0.08
CA GLY A 183 10.89 -12.58 1.25
C GLY A 183 11.09 -11.06 1.29
N PHE A 184 11.49 -10.47 0.17
CA PHE A 184 11.73 -9.04 0.03
C PHE A 184 10.78 -8.38 -0.98
N LEU A 185 9.48 -8.44 -0.71
CA LEU A 185 8.50 -7.79 -1.57
C LEU A 185 8.45 -6.28 -1.44
N PHE A 186 7.86 -5.69 -2.48
CA PHE A 186 7.70 -4.25 -2.69
C PHE A 186 7.05 -3.47 -1.53
N ASP A 187 6.27 -4.14 -0.68
CA ASP A 187 5.54 -3.55 0.44
C ASP A 187 6.30 -3.58 1.77
N ARG A 188 7.36 -4.40 1.88
CA ARG A 188 8.11 -4.61 3.14
C ARG A 188 8.55 -3.30 3.77
N ALA A 189 9.19 -2.44 2.98
CA ALA A 189 9.69 -1.15 3.46
C ALA A 189 8.54 -0.31 4.04
N ALA A 190 7.40 -0.22 3.37
CA ALA A 190 6.28 0.55 3.88
C ALA A 190 5.72 -0.01 5.20
N VAL A 191 5.59 -1.35 5.29
CA VAL A 191 5.14 -2.03 6.52
C VAL A 191 6.04 -1.69 7.71
N ILE A 192 7.35 -1.77 7.54
CA ILE A 192 8.32 -1.45 8.61
C ILE A 192 8.24 0.05 8.96
N GLY A 193 8.10 0.92 7.96
CA GLY A 193 7.90 2.35 8.17
C GLY A 193 6.63 2.65 8.98
N TYR A 194 5.53 1.93 8.75
CA TYR A 194 4.32 2.06 9.56
C TYR A 194 4.56 1.61 11.01
N GLN A 195 5.31 0.52 11.23
CA GLN A 195 5.66 0.10 12.59
C GLN A 195 6.58 1.10 13.30
N TYR A 196 7.47 1.79 12.58
CA TYR A 196 8.23 2.90 13.15
C TYR A 196 7.31 4.05 13.57
N VAL A 197 6.34 4.46 12.74
CA VAL A 197 5.38 5.52 13.11
C VAL A 197 4.68 5.23 14.43
N ARG A 198 4.34 3.97 14.69
CA ARG A 198 3.68 3.53 15.93
C ARG A 198 4.61 3.51 17.14
N SER A 199 5.86 3.11 16.95
CA SER A 199 6.77 2.74 18.03
C SER A 199 7.84 3.79 18.34
N GLY A 200 8.21 4.65 17.38
CA GLY A 200 9.34 5.56 17.48
C GLY A 200 10.71 4.85 17.61
N ARG A 201 10.75 3.52 17.41
CA ARG A 201 11.93 2.70 17.70
C ARG A 201 13.07 2.92 16.69
N PRO A 202 14.31 3.17 17.15
CA PRO A 202 15.44 3.41 16.24
C PRO A 202 15.85 2.17 15.43
N ASP A 203 15.73 0.97 15.98
CA ASP A 203 16.06 -0.27 15.25
C ASP A 203 15.06 -0.52 14.10
N VAL A 204 13.78 -0.26 14.33
CA VAL A 204 12.72 -0.35 13.31
C VAL A 204 12.91 0.71 12.22
N PHE A 205 13.25 1.96 12.60
CA PHE A 205 13.53 3.01 11.63
C PHE A 205 14.74 2.70 10.75
N LEU A 206 15.81 2.17 11.35
CA LEU A 206 17.01 1.79 10.61
C LEU A 206 16.72 0.67 9.60
N GLU A 207 15.96 -0.35 9.98
CA GLU A 207 15.57 -1.42 9.04
C GLU A 207 14.60 -0.92 7.96
N PHE A 208 13.68 0.00 8.30
CA PHE A 208 12.86 0.70 7.29
C PHE A 208 13.76 1.39 6.26
N TYR A 209 14.77 2.13 6.71
CA TYR A 209 15.67 2.87 5.84
C TYR A 209 16.46 1.93 4.93
N ASN A 210 17.08 0.87 5.49
CA ASN A 210 17.75 -0.16 4.71
C ASN A 210 16.80 -0.74 3.65
N SER A 211 15.56 -1.06 4.06
CA SER A 211 14.61 -1.71 3.18
C SER A 211 14.13 -0.81 2.05
N ALA A 212 13.83 0.46 2.36
CA ALA A 212 13.35 1.43 1.39
C ALA A 212 14.43 1.78 0.37
N THR A 213 15.65 2.04 0.82
CA THR A 213 16.77 2.36 -0.09
C THR A 213 17.16 1.19 -0.97
N PHE A 214 17.20 -0.03 -0.43
CA PHE A 214 17.38 -1.24 -1.24
C PHE A 214 16.28 -1.36 -2.30
N TYR A 215 15.01 -1.31 -1.90
CA TYR A 215 13.88 -1.43 -2.84
C TYR A 215 13.96 -0.39 -3.97
N LEU A 216 14.20 0.89 -3.63
CA LEU A 216 14.24 1.98 -4.60
C LEU A 216 15.47 1.94 -5.51
N SER A 217 16.54 1.26 -5.09
CA SER A 217 17.72 1.00 -5.94
C SER A 217 17.42 0.04 -7.10
N LYS A 218 16.32 -0.72 -7.01
CA LYS A 218 15.86 -1.69 -8.02
C LYS A 218 14.81 -1.12 -8.97
N ILE A 219 14.45 0.15 -8.82
CA ILE A 219 13.57 0.83 -9.78
C ILE A 219 14.38 1.19 -11.03
N LYS A 220 13.95 0.69 -12.18
CA LYS A 220 14.54 1.01 -13.49
C LYS A 220 14.45 2.52 -13.75
N ARG A 221 15.61 3.16 -14.00
CA ARG A 221 15.75 4.63 -14.15
C ARG A 221 15.98 5.11 -15.57
N THR A 222 16.41 4.22 -16.46
CA THR A 222 16.81 4.57 -17.82
C THR A 222 15.75 4.09 -18.81
N GLY A 223 15.50 4.90 -19.83
CA GLY A 223 14.45 4.68 -20.82
C GLY A 223 13.64 5.95 -21.05
N ASN A 224 12.65 5.86 -21.92
CA ASN A 224 11.90 7.03 -22.41
C ASN A 224 10.44 7.03 -21.98
N GLY A 225 9.95 6.00 -21.28
CA GLY A 225 8.55 5.94 -20.89
C GLY A 225 8.20 4.86 -19.87
N GLY A 226 7.09 5.09 -19.17
CA GLY A 226 6.39 4.00 -18.50
C GLY A 226 5.57 3.20 -19.53
N GLY A 227 5.23 1.97 -19.18
CA GLY A 227 4.48 1.03 -19.99
C GLY A 227 5.36 0.19 -20.94
N TRP A 228 4.78 -0.91 -21.41
CA TRP A 228 5.47 -1.83 -22.32
C TRP A 228 5.83 -1.16 -23.66
N PRO A 229 7.01 -1.42 -24.25
CA PRO A 229 8.04 -2.38 -23.81
C PRO A 229 9.13 -1.78 -22.91
N ASP A 230 9.11 -0.47 -22.63
CA ASP A 230 10.20 0.18 -21.90
C ASP A 230 10.09 -0.01 -20.38
N CYS A 231 8.93 0.24 -19.80
CA CYS A 231 8.64 0.02 -18.38
C CYS A 231 9.64 0.72 -17.44
N THR A 232 10.15 1.90 -17.82
CA THR A 232 10.88 2.78 -16.89
C THR A 232 10.00 3.05 -15.67
N GLY A 233 10.57 3.12 -14.46
CA GLY A 233 9.80 3.10 -13.21
C GLY A 233 9.30 1.71 -12.78
N GLY A 234 9.60 0.67 -13.56
CA GLY A 234 9.38 -0.72 -13.17
C GLY A 234 10.38 -1.19 -12.11
N TRP A 235 10.01 -2.20 -11.32
CA TRP A 235 10.91 -2.81 -10.35
C TRP A 235 11.58 -4.05 -10.94
N GLU A 236 12.92 -4.14 -10.83
CA GLU A 236 13.73 -5.22 -11.38
C GLU A 236 14.67 -5.78 -10.32
N PHE A 237 14.35 -6.97 -9.83
CA PHE A 237 15.18 -7.70 -8.88
C PHE A 237 14.85 -9.19 -8.93
N ASP A 238 15.88 -10.02 -8.85
CA ASP A 238 15.77 -11.47 -8.63
C ASP A 238 14.79 -12.17 -9.60
N GLY A 239 14.89 -11.83 -10.88
CA GLY A 239 14.07 -12.41 -11.95
C GLY A 239 12.72 -11.72 -12.18
N VAL A 240 12.33 -10.74 -11.36
CA VAL A 240 11.14 -9.92 -11.66
C VAL A 240 11.40 -8.99 -12.84
N ASN A 241 10.45 -8.97 -13.76
CA ASN A 241 10.49 -8.07 -14.89
C ASN A 241 9.94 -6.68 -14.53
N ALA A 242 10.63 -5.62 -14.97
CA ALA A 242 10.21 -4.24 -14.77
C ALA A 242 8.79 -3.93 -15.31
N CYS A 243 8.32 -4.69 -16.29
CA CYS A 243 6.97 -4.58 -16.85
C CYS A 243 5.88 -5.31 -16.05
N ASP A 244 6.19 -5.90 -14.89
CA ASP A 244 5.18 -6.38 -13.96
C ASP A 244 4.87 -5.28 -12.93
N PRO A 245 3.81 -4.46 -13.16
CA PRO A 245 3.48 -3.35 -12.27
C PRO A 245 3.08 -3.81 -10.86
N LYS A 246 2.79 -5.10 -10.65
CA LYS A 246 2.48 -5.67 -9.33
C LYS A 246 3.60 -5.41 -8.31
N TYR A 247 4.85 -5.32 -8.77
CA TYR A 247 6.02 -5.11 -7.92
C TYR A 247 6.46 -3.65 -7.81
N SER A 248 5.84 -2.73 -8.55
CA SER A 248 6.13 -1.30 -8.47
C SER A 248 5.30 -0.62 -7.37
N TYR A 249 5.96 0.02 -6.41
CA TYR A 249 5.34 0.54 -5.20
C TYR A 249 6.04 1.82 -4.71
N ILE A 250 5.30 2.92 -4.57
CA ILE A 250 5.88 4.24 -4.30
C ILE A 250 5.88 4.62 -2.80
N ALA A 251 5.11 3.93 -1.96
CA ALA A 251 5.01 4.25 -0.54
C ALA A 251 6.37 4.29 0.20
N PRO A 252 7.39 3.46 -0.14
CA PRO A 252 8.72 3.58 0.47
C PRO A 252 9.36 4.95 0.23
N GLN A 253 9.21 5.54 -0.97
CA GLN A 253 9.69 6.89 -1.25
C GLN A 253 8.92 7.94 -0.44
N LEU A 254 7.60 7.86 -0.41
CA LEU A 254 6.76 8.76 0.37
C LEU A 254 7.20 8.80 1.85
N LEU A 255 7.43 7.63 2.44
CA LEU A 255 7.83 7.51 3.83
C LEU A 255 9.28 7.97 4.07
N LEU A 256 10.21 7.74 3.13
CA LEU A 256 11.59 8.26 3.26
C LEU A 256 11.60 9.78 3.26
N VAL A 257 10.86 10.41 2.36
CA VAL A 257 10.71 11.86 2.28
C VAL A 257 10.14 12.43 3.58
N ALA A 258 9.15 11.75 4.17
CA ALA A 258 8.45 12.26 5.34
C ALA A 258 9.15 12.00 6.67
N LEU A 259 9.76 10.82 6.83
CA LEU A 259 10.32 10.33 8.10
C LEU A 259 11.82 10.55 8.19
N ALA A 260 12.53 10.51 7.06
CA ALA A 260 13.97 10.74 7.02
C ALA A 260 14.35 12.09 6.37
N GLY A 261 13.41 12.72 5.66
CA GLY A 261 13.71 13.92 4.88
C GLY A 261 14.52 13.60 3.62
N ASP A 262 14.55 12.34 3.17
CA ASP A 262 15.33 11.92 2.01
C ASP A 262 14.50 11.99 0.72
N ASP A 263 14.60 13.13 0.05
CA ASP A 263 13.97 13.41 -1.24
C ASP A 263 14.89 13.15 -2.44
N THR A 264 16.00 12.45 -2.23
CA THR A 264 17.07 12.31 -3.25
C THR A 264 17.02 10.99 -4.02
N ARG A 265 16.25 9.99 -3.55
CA ARG A 265 16.27 8.64 -4.14
C ARG A 265 15.53 8.52 -5.47
N LEU A 266 14.40 9.23 -5.65
CA LEU A 266 13.63 9.26 -6.89
C LEU A 266 13.47 10.70 -7.38
N ASP A 267 13.70 10.93 -8.67
CA ASP A 267 13.30 12.17 -9.33
C ASP A 267 11.81 12.15 -9.73
N ALA A 268 11.27 13.33 -10.04
CA ALA A 268 9.86 13.50 -10.40
C ALA A 268 9.45 12.71 -11.66
N GLN A 269 10.37 12.53 -12.61
CA GLN A 269 10.08 11.81 -13.86
C GLN A 269 9.93 10.31 -13.60
N THR A 270 10.83 9.72 -12.80
CA THR A 270 10.77 8.34 -12.35
C THR A 270 9.46 8.09 -11.59
N ILE A 271 9.07 8.98 -10.67
CA ILE A 271 7.81 8.87 -9.92
C ILE A 271 6.59 8.87 -10.87
N ARG A 272 6.60 9.73 -11.89
CA ARG A 272 5.54 9.77 -12.91
C ARG A 272 5.48 8.47 -13.70
N HIS A 273 6.63 7.92 -14.10
CA HIS A 273 6.69 6.64 -14.81
C HIS A 273 6.19 5.47 -13.95
N MET A 274 6.55 5.42 -12.67
CA MET A 274 6.03 4.43 -11.71
C MET A 274 4.49 4.45 -11.66
N ALA A 275 3.89 5.63 -11.54
CA ALA A 275 2.43 5.77 -11.54
C ALA A 275 1.81 5.37 -12.89
N TYR A 276 2.44 5.74 -14.00
CA TYR A 276 1.95 5.42 -15.34
C TYR A 276 2.02 3.92 -15.67
N ASN A 277 2.98 3.17 -15.09
CA ASN A 277 3.04 1.72 -15.23
C ASN A 277 1.80 1.02 -14.67
N GLN A 278 1.21 1.56 -13.59
CA GLN A 278 -0.03 1.00 -13.03
C GLN A 278 -1.22 1.13 -14.00
N ILE A 279 -1.24 2.18 -14.82
CA ILE A 279 -2.35 2.48 -15.74
C ILE A 279 -2.15 1.85 -17.11
N THR A 280 -0.91 1.69 -17.55
CA THR A 280 -0.62 0.91 -18.76
C THR A 280 -0.66 -0.59 -18.50
N GLY A 281 -0.49 -1.00 -17.24
CA GLY A 281 -0.70 -2.37 -16.78
C GLY A 281 0.39 -3.36 -17.18
N GLY A 282 1.38 -2.92 -17.96
CA GLY A 282 2.50 -3.74 -18.39
C GLY A 282 2.05 -5.09 -18.96
N TRP A 283 2.55 -6.19 -18.39
CA TRP A 283 2.16 -7.55 -18.80
C TRP A 283 0.80 -8.00 -18.26
N SER A 284 0.27 -7.36 -17.23
CA SER A 284 -1.04 -7.67 -16.64
C SER A 284 -2.21 -7.02 -17.41
N GLY A 285 -1.92 -6.16 -18.38
CA GLY A 285 -2.92 -5.39 -19.12
C GLY A 285 -3.45 -4.19 -18.33
N ALA A 286 -3.87 -3.16 -19.06
CA ALA A 286 -4.32 -1.91 -18.46
C ALA A 286 -5.59 -2.11 -17.59
N PRO A 287 -5.66 -1.53 -16.37
CA PRO A 287 -6.91 -1.50 -15.62
C PRO A 287 -7.99 -0.72 -16.38
N GLY A 288 -9.24 -1.07 -16.11
CA GLY A 288 -10.40 -0.46 -16.75
C GLY A 288 -11.71 -0.94 -16.12
N PRO A 289 -12.86 -0.54 -16.68
CA PRO A 289 -14.15 -1.10 -16.29
C PRO A 289 -14.13 -2.62 -16.40
N TYR A 290 -14.61 -3.32 -15.38
CA TYR A 290 -14.77 -4.77 -15.45
C TYR A 290 -15.84 -5.11 -16.50
N GLN A 291 -15.55 -6.08 -17.37
CA GLN A 291 -16.35 -6.43 -18.54
C GLN A 291 -17.06 -7.78 -18.39
N GLY A 292 -16.66 -8.60 -17.40
CA GLY A 292 -17.29 -9.89 -17.12
C GLY A 292 -16.28 -11.02 -16.94
N GLY A 293 -16.79 -12.25 -16.86
CA GLY A 293 -16.04 -13.41 -16.36
C GLY A 293 -14.79 -13.82 -17.15
N ASN A 294 -14.74 -13.51 -18.44
CA ASN A 294 -13.57 -13.81 -19.27
C ASN A 294 -12.41 -12.81 -19.09
N GLN A 295 -12.60 -11.72 -18.35
CA GLN A 295 -11.55 -10.75 -18.10
C GLN A 295 -10.64 -11.22 -16.95
N SER A 296 -9.33 -11.28 -17.21
CA SER A 296 -8.34 -11.47 -16.15
C SER A 296 -8.37 -10.28 -15.20
N TRP A 297 -8.58 -10.59 -13.92
CA TRP A 297 -8.72 -9.59 -12.88
C TRP A 297 -8.47 -10.25 -11.51
N THR A 298 -7.77 -9.56 -10.62
CA THR A 298 -7.59 -9.98 -9.23
C THR A 298 -7.72 -8.78 -8.31
N GLU A 299 -8.23 -9.00 -7.10
CA GLU A 299 -8.34 -7.95 -6.10
C GLU A 299 -6.97 -7.41 -5.70
N ARG A 300 -5.99 -8.31 -5.63
CA ARG A 300 -4.61 -7.95 -5.31
C ARG A 300 -4.06 -6.94 -6.31
N ASN A 301 -4.21 -7.18 -7.61
CA ASN A 301 -3.70 -6.24 -8.62
C ASN A 301 -4.42 -4.89 -8.51
N ALA A 302 -5.75 -4.90 -8.40
CA ALA A 302 -6.54 -3.67 -8.32
C ALA A 302 -6.26 -2.85 -7.05
N GLY A 303 -6.16 -3.51 -5.89
CA GLY A 303 -5.91 -2.87 -4.61
C GLY A 303 -4.51 -2.26 -4.51
N LEU A 304 -3.49 -3.00 -4.94
CA LEU A 304 -2.10 -2.52 -4.92
C LEU A 304 -1.88 -1.37 -5.90
N ALA A 305 -2.48 -1.43 -7.10
CA ALA A 305 -2.45 -0.33 -8.05
C ALA A 305 -3.11 0.92 -7.46
N LEU A 306 -4.27 0.80 -6.81
CA LEU A 306 -4.92 1.93 -6.15
C LEU A 306 -4.05 2.53 -5.04
N GLU A 307 -3.48 1.70 -4.16
CA GLU A 307 -2.61 2.18 -3.08
C GLU A 307 -1.34 2.87 -3.61
N HIS A 308 -0.75 2.34 -4.67
CA HIS A 308 0.36 2.97 -5.38
C HIS A 308 -0.03 4.36 -5.89
N LEU A 309 -1.14 4.47 -6.63
CA LEU A 309 -1.59 5.73 -7.21
C LEU A 309 -1.94 6.77 -6.15
N VAL A 310 -2.57 6.37 -5.04
CA VAL A 310 -2.84 7.25 -3.91
C VAL A 310 -1.53 7.75 -3.30
N SER A 311 -0.57 6.86 -3.05
CA SER A 311 0.74 7.25 -2.50
C SER A 311 1.52 8.16 -3.46
N SER A 312 1.42 7.96 -4.77
CA SER A 312 1.99 8.87 -5.79
C SER A 312 1.33 10.24 -5.76
N TYR A 313 0.00 10.30 -5.59
CA TYR A 313 -0.72 11.55 -5.45
C TYR A 313 -0.34 12.28 -4.15
N GLU A 314 -0.23 11.54 -3.04
CA GLU A 314 0.21 12.08 -1.75
C GLU A 314 1.62 12.69 -1.82
N LEU A 315 2.51 12.06 -2.59
CA LEU A 315 3.89 12.49 -2.77
C LEU A 315 4.03 13.72 -3.70
N THR A 316 3.19 13.81 -4.74
CA THR A 316 3.42 14.77 -5.83
C THR A 316 2.37 15.87 -5.95
N GLY A 317 1.17 15.67 -5.41
CA GLY A 317 0.01 16.53 -5.67
C GLY A 317 -0.46 16.53 -7.13
N SER A 318 0.03 15.62 -7.98
CA SER A 318 -0.25 15.60 -9.42
C SER A 318 -1.74 15.44 -9.74
N SER A 319 -2.28 16.36 -10.53
CA SER A 319 -3.67 16.27 -11.02
C SER A 319 -3.90 15.07 -11.95
N GLU A 320 -2.86 14.70 -12.72
CA GLU A 320 -2.88 13.50 -13.57
C GLU A 320 -3.05 12.23 -12.72
N THR A 321 -2.20 12.08 -11.69
CA THR A 321 -2.29 10.94 -10.76
C THR A 321 -3.60 10.94 -9.99
N ARG A 322 -4.11 12.12 -9.59
CA ARG A 322 -5.45 12.24 -8.99
C ARG A 322 -6.54 11.71 -9.93
N GLN A 323 -6.47 12.01 -11.22
CA GLN A 323 -7.43 11.50 -12.20
C GLN A 323 -7.36 9.98 -12.31
N TYR A 324 -6.17 9.39 -12.27
CA TYR A 324 -5.98 7.94 -12.24
C TYR A 324 -6.64 7.29 -11.02
N VAL A 325 -6.47 7.87 -9.82
CA VAL A 325 -7.19 7.43 -8.61
C VAL A 325 -8.71 7.50 -8.83
N GLN A 326 -9.22 8.61 -9.35
CA GLN A 326 -10.66 8.81 -9.58
C GLN A 326 -11.26 7.81 -10.58
N ASN A 327 -10.52 7.47 -11.63
CA ASN A 327 -10.92 6.46 -12.61
C ASN A 327 -10.99 5.07 -11.96
N MET A 328 -9.94 4.68 -11.23
CA MET A 328 -9.88 3.38 -10.55
C MET A 328 -11.03 3.22 -9.54
N LEU A 329 -11.32 4.27 -8.76
CA LEU A 329 -12.47 4.29 -7.85
C LEU A 329 -13.80 4.14 -8.58
N GLY A 330 -13.94 4.75 -9.76
CA GLY A 330 -15.13 4.60 -10.60
C GLY A 330 -15.32 3.19 -11.12
N TRP A 331 -14.24 2.56 -11.58
CA TRP A 331 -14.29 1.18 -12.08
C TRP A 331 -14.58 0.18 -10.96
N LEU A 332 -13.93 0.31 -9.80
CA LEU A 332 -14.20 -0.53 -8.63
C LEU A 332 -15.64 -0.37 -8.12
N TYR A 333 -16.15 0.86 -8.10
CA TYR A 333 -17.53 1.12 -7.71
C TYR A 333 -18.52 0.49 -8.70
N ALA A 334 -18.32 0.70 -10.00
CA ALA A 334 -19.19 0.11 -11.02
C ALA A 334 -19.13 -1.43 -11.00
N HIS A 335 -17.94 -2.02 -10.86
CA HIS A 335 -17.76 -3.47 -10.77
C HIS A 335 -18.55 -4.06 -9.61
N GLN A 336 -18.51 -3.45 -8.43
CA GLN A 336 -19.22 -3.96 -7.26
C GLN A 336 -20.73 -3.65 -7.30
N GLN A 337 -21.12 -2.44 -7.69
CA GLN A 337 -22.47 -1.89 -7.49
C GLN A 337 -23.38 -2.07 -8.72
N THR A 338 -22.79 -2.15 -9.90
CA THR A 338 -23.48 -2.44 -11.16
C THR A 338 -22.66 -3.45 -11.98
N PRO A 339 -22.51 -4.70 -11.48
CA PRO A 339 -21.67 -5.70 -12.14
C PRO A 339 -22.11 -5.91 -13.61
N PRO A 340 -21.17 -6.13 -14.54
CA PRO A 340 -21.49 -6.28 -15.95
C PRO A 340 -22.24 -7.59 -16.25
N GLY A 341 -23.06 -7.57 -17.30
CA GLY A 341 -23.72 -8.78 -17.82
C GLY A 341 -24.77 -9.34 -16.86
N SER A 342 -24.70 -10.66 -16.63
CA SER A 342 -25.60 -11.39 -15.74
C SER A 342 -25.02 -11.63 -14.33
N ASP A 343 -23.87 -11.02 -14.01
CA ASP A 343 -23.30 -11.15 -12.66
C ASP A 343 -24.22 -10.44 -11.66
N PRO A 344 -24.69 -11.12 -10.59
CA PRO A 344 -25.56 -10.51 -9.61
C PRO A 344 -24.76 -9.56 -8.70
N PHE A 345 -25.43 -8.54 -8.19
CA PHE A 345 -24.91 -7.74 -7.09
C PHE A 345 -24.80 -8.60 -5.83
N THR A 346 -23.59 -8.76 -5.30
CA THR A 346 -23.32 -9.52 -4.07
C THR A 346 -22.72 -8.66 -2.95
N GLY A 347 -22.26 -7.46 -3.27
CA GLY A 347 -21.41 -6.64 -2.38
C GLY A 347 -19.91 -6.93 -2.52
N ALA A 348 -19.50 -7.97 -3.26
CA ALA A 348 -18.10 -8.21 -3.62
C ALA A 348 -17.73 -7.64 -4.98
N TRP A 349 -16.43 -7.54 -5.26
CA TRP A 349 -15.91 -7.39 -6.62
C TRP A 349 -15.93 -8.75 -7.33
N THR A 350 -17.14 -9.21 -7.66
CA THR A 350 -17.36 -10.57 -8.19
C THR A 350 -16.66 -10.74 -9.55
N HIS A 351 -15.82 -11.77 -9.65
CA HIS A 351 -15.09 -12.12 -10.87
C HIS A 351 -14.91 -13.65 -10.98
N SER A 352 -14.21 -14.11 -12.03
CA SER A 352 -14.03 -15.55 -12.33
C SER A 352 -12.90 -16.11 -11.49
N TRP A 353 -13.16 -17.24 -10.83
CA TRP A 353 -12.12 -18.08 -10.25
C TRP A 353 -11.07 -18.51 -11.30
N GLN A 354 -11.53 -18.98 -12.46
CA GLN A 354 -10.64 -19.44 -13.51
C GLN A 354 -9.74 -18.32 -14.03
N ALA A 355 -10.30 -17.15 -14.36
CA ALA A 355 -9.51 -16.02 -14.85
C ALA A 355 -8.61 -15.42 -13.76
N HIS A 356 -8.99 -15.54 -12.48
CA HIS A 356 -8.18 -15.17 -11.32
C HIS A 356 -6.89 -15.99 -11.26
N GLU A 357 -7.00 -17.31 -11.46
CA GLU A 357 -5.87 -18.24 -11.48
C GLU A 357 -5.16 -18.34 -12.84
N GLY A 358 -5.50 -17.47 -13.80
CA GLY A 358 -4.92 -17.49 -15.14
C GLY A 358 -5.32 -18.71 -15.99
N LEU A 359 -6.39 -19.40 -15.61
CA LEU A 359 -6.97 -20.52 -16.35
C LEU A 359 -7.88 -20.03 -17.48
N ASN A 360 -8.13 -20.91 -18.44
CA ASN A 360 -9.11 -20.64 -19.50
C ASN A 360 -10.52 -20.54 -18.89
N TYR A 361 -11.20 -19.45 -19.19
CA TYR A 361 -12.57 -19.21 -18.76
C TYR A 361 -13.56 -20.12 -19.50
N ASP A 362 -14.39 -20.82 -18.73
CA ASP A 362 -15.55 -21.58 -19.19
C ASP A 362 -16.75 -21.30 -18.25
N PRO A 363 -17.81 -20.62 -18.72
CA PRO A 363 -18.96 -20.26 -17.89
C PRO A 363 -19.68 -21.47 -17.27
N ALA A 364 -19.57 -22.67 -17.84
CA ALA A 364 -20.23 -23.87 -17.29
C ALA A 364 -19.53 -24.40 -16.02
N THR A 365 -18.22 -24.20 -15.93
CA THR A 365 -17.37 -24.74 -14.85
C THR A 365 -16.86 -23.65 -13.91
N ASP A 366 -16.97 -22.37 -14.29
CA ASP A 366 -16.53 -21.25 -13.49
C ASP A 366 -17.20 -21.18 -12.11
N VAL A 367 -16.50 -20.54 -11.18
CA VAL A 367 -17.00 -20.14 -9.86
C VAL A 367 -16.93 -18.62 -9.82
N ARG A 368 -18.10 -17.98 -9.78
CA ARG A 368 -18.23 -16.52 -9.67
C ARG A 368 -18.10 -16.13 -8.22
N GLY A 369 -17.15 -15.27 -7.87
CA GLY A 369 -16.91 -14.93 -6.47
C GLY A 369 -15.81 -13.91 -6.28
N GLY A 370 -15.17 -13.95 -5.12
CA GLY A 370 -14.00 -13.11 -4.83
C GLY A 370 -13.18 -13.68 -3.69
N SER A 371 -11.90 -13.32 -3.64
CA SER A 371 -10.99 -13.70 -2.56
C SER A 371 -11.12 -12.73 -1.38
N PRO A 372 -11.58 -13.20 -0.20
CA PRO A 372 -11.65 -12.41 1.02
C PRO A 372 -10.36 -11.66 1.34
N TRP A 373 -9.23 -12.36 1.34
CA TRP A 373 -7.96 -11.79 1.79
C TRP A 373 -7.31 -10.93 0.70
N MET A 374 -7.41 -11.28 -0.58
CA MET A 374 -6.93 -10.37 -1.62
C MET A 374 -7.76 -9.09 -1.66
N SER A 375 -9.07 -9.16 -1.37
CA SER A 375 -9.95 -7.99 -1.23
C SER A 375 -9.52 -7.05 -0.11
N ALA A 376 -8.80 -7.52 0.92
CA ALA A 376 -8.23 -6.65 1.94
C ALA A 376 -7.23 -5.63 1.36
N ASN A 377 -6.57 -5.95 0.24
CA ASN A 377 -5.73 -4.99 -0.50
C ASN A 377 -6.58 -3.87 -1.12
N ILE A 378 -7.75 -4.20 -1.69
CA ILE A 378 -8.68 -3.17 -2.18
C ILE A 378 -9.16 -2.32 -1.00
N VAL A 379 -9.56 -2.94 0.12
CA VAL A 379 -10.02 -2.19 1.30
C VAL A 379 -8.95 -1.24 1.84
N GLY A 380 -7.69 -1.68 1.94
CA GLY A 380 -6.57 -0.80 2.31
C GLY A 380 -6.41 0.38 1.35
N GLY A 381 -6.37 0.10 0.04
CA GLY A 381 -6.29 1.13 -1.00
C GLY A 381 -7.47 2.11 -0.96
N LEU A 382 -8.69 1.61 -0.76
CA LEU A 382 -9.91 2.42 -0.62
C LEU A 382 -9.88 3.29 0.64
N TRP A 383 -9.44 2.75 1.78
CA TRP A 383 -9.30 3.52 3.01
C TRP A 383 -8.35 4.70 2.83
N ARG A 384 -7.17 4.47 2.26
CA ARG A 384 -6.21 5.53 1.97
C ARG A 384 -6.73 6.53 0.93
N ALA A 385 -7.40 6.04 -0.12
CA ALA A 385 -8.07 6.89 -1.10
C ALA A 385 -9.14 7.78 -0.45
N TRP A 386 -9.92 7.26 0.50
CA TRP A 386 -10.94 8.05 1.20
C TRP A 386 -10.32 9.16 2.05
N LEU A 387 -9.21 8.89 2.73
CA LEU A 387 -8.45 9.91 3.47
C LEU A 387 -7.94 11.01 2.53
N ALA A 388 -7.41 10.64 1.37
CA ALA A 388 -6.82 11.58 0.41
C ALA A 388 -7.85 12.32 -0.47
N THR A 389 -9.04 11.77 -0.68
CA THR A 389 -10.00 12.32 -1.67
C THR A 389 -11.37 12.65 -1.09
N GLY A 390 -11.78 11.99 0.00
CA GLY A 390 -13.14 12.08 0.52
C GLY A 390 -14.22 11.55 -0.42
N ASP A 391 -13.88 10.68 -1.37
CA ASP A 391 -14.82 10.16 -2.35
C ASP A 391 -15.99 9.42 -1.69
N ALA A 392 -17.22 9.89 -1.97
CA ALA A 392 -18.45 9.43 -1.34
C ALA A 392 -18.85 8.00 -1.75
N ARG A 393 -18.25 7.44 -2.81
CA ARG A 393 -18.48 6.05 -3.24
C ARG A 393 -17.86 5.04 -2.29
N ILE A 394 -16.75 5.41 -1.63
CA ILE A 394 -15.93 4.48 -0.85
C ILE A 394 -16.66 3.91 0.38
N PRO A 395 -17.35 4.70 1.23
CA PRO A 395 -18.08 4.17 2.37
C PRO A 395 -19.08 3.05 1.99
N THR A 396 -19.78 3.22 0.87
CA THR A 396 -20.69 2.20 0.33
C THR A 396 -19.93 0.94 -0.05
N MET A 397 -18.81 1.06 -0.78
CA MET A 397 -18.05 -0.13 -1.18
C MET A 397 -17.53 -0.94 0.00
N LEU A 398 -17.01 -0.26 1.02
CA LEU A 398 -16.46 -0.88 2.22
C LEU A 398 -17.55 -1.57 3.05
N ARG A 399 -18.70 -0.90 3.24
CA ARG A 399 -19.84 -1.48 3.96
C ARG A 399 -20.38 -2.72 3.25
N ASP A 400 -20.63 -2.63 1.96
CA ASP A 400 -21.26 -3.71 1.20
C ASP A 400 -20.33 -4.92 1.09
N PHE A 401 -19.02 -4.68 0.93
CA PHE A 401 -18.02 -5.76 1.01
C PHE A 401 -17.95 -6.40 2.40
N GLY A 402 -18.04 -5.61 3.48
CA GLY A 402 -18.08 -6.17 4.83
C GLY A 402 -19.29 -7.06 5.09
N ARG A 403 -20.46 -6.70 4.55
CA ARG A 403 -21.67 -7.54 4.62
C ARG A 403 -21.48 -8.84 3.84
N TYR A 404 -20.94 -8.77 2.63
CA TYR A 404 -20.57 -9.94 1.84
C TYR A 404 -19.60 -10.85 2.60
N LEU A 405 -18.51 -10.27 3.14
CA LEU A 405 -17.47 -10.98 3.87
C LEU A 405 -18.05 -11.72 5.07
N GLU A 406 -18.93 -11.09 5.85
CA GLU A 406 -19.56 -11.73 7.00
C GLU A 406 -20.50 -12.88 6.60
N GLN A 407 -21.20 -12.76 5.48
CA GLN A 407 -22.17 -13.78 5.04
C GLN A 407 -21.52 -14.96 4.30
N HIS A 408 -20.48 -14.70 3.52
CA HIS A 408 -19.97 -15.63 2.52
C HIS A 408 -18.45 -15.81 2.56
N GLY A 409 -17.73 -14.93 3.24
CA GLY A 409 -16.28 -14.85 3.20
C GLY A 409 -15.54 -15.81 4.14
N PHE A 410 -16.25 -16.44 5.08
CA PHE A 410 -15.66 -17.37 6.05
C PHE A 410 -16.23 -18.77 5.90
N ALA A 411 -15.41 -19.78 6.18
CA ALA A 411 -15.90 -21.15 6.28
C ALA A 411 -16.81 -21.31 7.50
N PRO A 412 -17.82 -22.21 7.43
CA PRO A 412 -18.57 -22.61 8.61
C PRO A 412 -17.66 -23.15 9.70
N ASP A 413 -18.01 -22.88 10.95
CA ASP A 413 -17.17 -23.21 12.10
C ASP A 413 -16.96 -24.72 12.22
N GLU A 414 -17.96 -25.53 11.88
CA GLU A 414 -17.89 -26.99 11.86
C GLU A 414 -16.91 -27.55 10.83
N MET A 415 -16.50 -26.75 9.85
CA MET A 415 -15.55 -27.14 8.81
C MET A 415 -14.18 -26.47 8.97
N ALA A 416 -14.11 -25.33 9.65
CA ALA A 416 -12.90 -24.51 9.74
C ALA A 416 -11.69 -25.31 10.23
N GLY A 417 -11.89 -26.23 11.19
CA GLY A 417 -10.84 -27.09 11.75
C GLY A 417 -10.04 -27.91 10.74
N ASN A 418 -10.55 -28.11 9.52
CA ASN A 418 -9.82 -28.80 8.45
C ASN A 418 -8.65 -27.98 7.87
N TRP A 419 -8.65 -26.66 8.09
CA TRP A 419 -7.70 -25.73 7.48
C TRP A 419 -7.08 -24.75 8.48
N LEU A 420 -7.49 -24.81 9.76
CA LEU A 420 -6.88 -24.00 10.81
C LEU A 420 -5.47 -24.49 11.13
N SER A 421 -4.53 -23.56 11.25
CA SER A 421 -3.24 -23.85 11.83
C SER A 421 -3.35 -24.07 13.34
N GLY A 422 -2.41 -24.83 13.91
CA GLY A 422 -2.39 -25.13 15.34
C GLY A 422 -2.28 -23.89 16.26
N CYS A 423 -1.90 -22.73 15.73
CA CYS A 423 -1.78 -21.50 16.51
C CYS A 423 -3.13 -20.87 16.87
N ASN A 424 -4.22 -21.28 16.20
CA ASN A 424 -5.57 -20.80 16.49
C ASN A 424 -6.64 -21.88 16.28
N ALA A 425 -6.56 -22.96 17.05
CA ALA A 425 -7.44 -24.14 16.91
C ALA A 425 -8.95 -23.86 17.09
N ASN A 426 -9.34 -22.74 17.70
CA ASN A 426 -10.74 -22.31 17.86
C ASN A 426 -11.10 -21.09 16.97
N GLY A 427 -10.29 -20.86 15.93
CA GLY A 427 -10.36 -19.68 15.09
C GLY A 427 -11.50 -19.68 14.08
N THR A 428 -11.29 -18.95 12.99
CA THR A 428 -12.20 -18.89 11.84
C THR A 428 -11.35 -18.74 10.61
N ILE A 429 -11.73 -19.38 9.51
CA ILE A 429 -10.94 -19.28 8.29
C ILE A 429 -11.68 -18.47 7.24
N GLY A 430 -11.05 -17.40 6.77
CA GLY A 430 -11.45 -16.75 5.53
C GLY A 430 -11.19 -17.71 4.37
N TRP A 431 -12.15 -17.87 3.48
CA TRP A 431 -11.93 -18.69 2.28
C TRP A 431 -10.76 -18.13 1.45
N TYR A 432 -10.08 -19.00 0.71
CA TYR A 432 -9.18 -18.57 -0.35
C TYR A 432 -9.95 -17.80 -1.43
N PHE A 433 -11.06 -18.40 -1.88
CA PHE A 433 -12.03 -17.82 -2.79
C PHE A 433 -13.44 -18.10 -2.27
N SER A 434 -14.25 -17.07 -2.13
CA SER A 434 -15.62 -17.14 -1.59
C SER A 434 -16.65 -16.89 -2.69
N SER A 435 -17.89 -17.34 -2.50
CA SER A 435 -18.98 -17.04 -3.43
C SER A 435 -20.32 -16.93 -2.70
N ALA A 436 -21.14 -15.97 -3.12
CA ALA A 436 -22.55 -15.85 -2.72
C ALA A 436 -23.51 -16.59 -3.66
N ILE A 437 -23.00 -17.15 -4.77
CA ILE A 437 -23.82 -17.62 -5.90
C ILE A 437 -23.54 -19.09 -6.20
N SER A 438 -22.27 -19.49 -6.15
CA SER A 438 -21.86 -20.86 -6.43
C SER A 438 -22.17 -21.78 -5.26
N PRO A 439 -22.50 -23.06 -5.53
CA PRO A 439 -22.70 -24.04 -4.47
C PRO A 439 -21.46 -24.16 -3.58
N GLN A 440 -21.66 -24.30 -2.28
CA GLN A 440 -20.59 -24.38 -1.29
C GLN A 440 -19.60 -25.52 -1.59
N SER A 441 -20.05 -26.63 -2.19
CA SER A 441 -19.18 -27.74 -2.59
C SER A 441 -18.08 -27.32 -3.58
N ARG A 442 -18.34 -26.34 -4.46
CA ARG A 442 -17.30 -25.81 -5.37
C ARG A 442 -16.31 -24.91 -4.64
N VAL A 443 -16.80 -24.11 -3.69
CA VAL A 443 -15.94 -23.27 -2.82
C VAL A 443 -15.01 -24.15 -1.97
N ILE A 444 -15.54 -25.24 -1.39
CA ILE A 444 -14.75 -26.22 -0.63
C ILE A 444 -13.70 -26.90 -1.53
N ALA A 445 -14.05 -27.25 -2.77
CA ALA A 445 -13.10 -27.84 -3.70
C ALA A 445 -11.92 -26.90 -3.98
N ILE A 446 -12.19 -25.59 -4.19
CA ILE A 446 -11.14 -24.57 -4.31
C ILE A 446 -10.31 -24.46 -3.04
N GLN A 447 -10.94 -24.40 -1.87
CA GLN A 447 -10.23 -24.33 -0.58
C GLN A 447 -9.31 -25.53 -0.35
N ASN A 448 -9.74 -26.74 -0.72
CA ASN A 448 -8.93 -27.95 -0.58
C ASN A 448 -7.75 -27.98 -1.54
N ASP A 449 -7.87 -27.36 -2.71
CA ASP A 449 -6.85 -27.36 -3.76
C ASP A 449 -5.82 -26.23 -3.57
N GLN A 450 -6.28 -25.02 -3.24
CA GLN A 450 -5.48 -23.78 -3.25
C GLN A 450 -5.43 -23.06 -1.89
N GLY A 451 -6.08 -23.61 -0.87
CA GLY A 451 -6.32 -22.90 0.38
C GLY A 451 -5.20 -22.92 1.41
N GLY A 452 -4.04 -23.51 1.12
CA GLY A 452 -2.97 -23.81 2.08
C GLY A 452 -2.50 -22.63 2.95
N GLY A 453 -2.55 -21.39 2.42
CA GLY A 453 -2.18 -20.16 3.14
C GLY A 453 -3.32 -19.37 3.76
N SER A 454 -4.58 -19.81 3.63
CA SER A 454 -5.74 -18.96 3.95
C SER A 454 -5.80 -18.55 5.42
N ASP A 455 -5.42 -19.44 6.34
CA ASP A 455 -5.43 -19.16 7.77
C ASP A 455 -4.42 -18.06 8.16
N ALA A 456 -3.26 -18.03 7.48
CA ALA A 456 -2.25 -16.99 7.68
C ALA A 456 -2.71 -15.61 7.22
N HIS A 457 -3.73 -15.51 6.38
CA HIS A 457 -4.28 -14.24 5.91
C HIS A 457 -5.39 -13.65 6.81
N ASN A 458 -5.84 -14.38 7.83
CA ASN A 458 -6.90 -13.90 8.73
C ASN A 458 -6.58 -12.56 9.44
N PRO A 459 -5.34 -12.26 9.88
CA PRO A 459 -5.03 -10.95 10.43
C PRO A 459 -5.32 -9.79 9.47
N GLU A 460 -5.16 -9.97 8.15
CA GLU A 460 -5.45 -8.92 7.16
C GLU A 460 -6.94 -8.63 7.04
N LEU A 461 -7.78 -9.64 7.24
CA LEU A 461 -9.24 -9.51 7.19
C LEU A 461 -9.77 -8.59 8.29
N LEU A 462 -9.02 -8.35 9.37
CA LEU A 462 -9.37 -7.36 10.39
C LEU A 462 -9.50 -5.95 9.79
N MET A 463 -8.66 -5.59 8.81
CA MET A 463 -8.79 -4.30 8.14
C MET A 463 -10.12 -4.20 7.38
N ALA A 464 -10.49 -5.25 6.63
CA ALA A 464 -11.74 -5.29 5.88
C ALA A 464 -12.96 -5.13 6.81
N VAL A 465 -12.99 -5.91 7.89
CA VAL A 465 -14.08 -5.88 8.88
C VAL A 465 -14.12 -4.55 9.64
N ALA A 466 -12.96 -4.03 10.07
CA ALA A 466 -12.88 -2.78 10.82
C ALA A 466 -13.32 -1.57 9.98
N ALA A 467 -12.91 -1.51 8.71
CA ALA A 467 -13.30 -0.45 7.79
C ALA A 467 -14.80 -0.52 7.46
N ALA A 468 -15.35 -1.72 7.22
CA ALA A 468 -16.78 -1.89 7.02
C ALA A 468 -17.58 -1.47 8.27
N ARG A 469 -17.17 -1.92 9.45
CA ARG A 469 -17.79 -1.55 10.74
C ARG A 469 -17.78 -0.04 10.96
N HIS A 470 -16.71 0.64 10.56
CA HIS A 470 -16.59 2.08 10.69
C HIS A 470 -17.67 2.83 9.92
N PHE A 471 -17.97 2.41 8.69
CA PHE A 471 -18.98 3.03 7.82
C PHE A 471 -20.37 2.40 7.95
N GLU A 472 -20.52 1.30 8.68
CA GLU A 472 -21.82 0.66 8.90
C GLU A 472 -22.70 1.48 9.84
N THR A 473 -23.92 1.72 9.37
CA THR A 473 -24.96 2.51 10.06
C THR A 473 -26.10 1.64 10.57
N ASP A 474 -26.29 0.45 9.98
CA ASP A 474 -27.23 -0.54 10.47
C ASP A 474 -26.67 -1.20 11.75
N PRO A 475 -27.36 -1.07 12.91
CA PRO A 475 -26.86 -1.59 14.17
C PRO A 475 -26.71 -3.12 14.18
N VAL A 476 -27.55 -3.87 13.45
CA VAL A 476 -27.47 -5.33 13.38
C VAL A 476 -26.19 -5.74 12.65
N TRP A 477 -25.93 -5.15 11.49
CA TRP A 477 -24.70 -5.41 10.74
C TRP A 477 -23.46 -4.95 11.49
N ARG A 478 -23.54 -3.80 12.16
CA ARG A 478 -22.43 -3.30 12.97
C ARG A 478 -22.08 -4.27 14.11
N THR A 479 -23.08 -4.83 14.80
CA THR A 479 -22.87 -5.85 15.84
C THR A 479 -22.25 -7.13 15.27
N ARG A 480 -22.68 -7.60 14.10
CA ARG A 480 -22.08 -8.78 13.46
C ARG A 480 -20.61 -8.54 13.10
N LEU A 481 -20.29 -7.39 12.51
CA LEU A 481 -18.92 -7.01 12.18
C LEU A 481 -18.04 -6.84 13.43
N GLU A 482 -18.59 -6.32 14.53
CA GLU A 482 -17.91 -6.27 15.83
C GLU A 482 -17.58 -7.67 16.34
N GLN A 483 -18.54 -8.60 16.33
CA GLN A 483 -18.32 -9.99 16.73
C GLN A 483 -17.27 -10.66 15.85
N ARG A 484 -17.32 -10.43 14.54
CA ARG A 484 -16.30 -10.93 13.60
C ARG A 484 -14.91 -10.38 13.90
N ALA A 485 -14.80 -9.08 14.18
CA ALA A 485 -13.53 -8.47 14.54
C ALA A 485 -12.96 -9.06 15.83
N GLN A 486 -13.81 -9.36 16.82
CA GLN A 486 -13.39 -10.03 18.06
C GLN A 486 -12.86 -11.45 17.80
N ARG A 487 -13.55 -12.23 16.94
CA ARG A 487 -13.08 -13.56 16.53
C ARG A 487 -11.74 -13.50 15.79
N LEU A 488 -11.62 -12.63 14.79
CA LEU A 488 -10.36 -12.45 14.07
C LEU A 488 -9.24 -11.91 14.97
N GLY A 489 -9.58 -11.11 15.98
CA GLY A 489 -8.63 -10.60 16.97
C GLY A 489 -7.89 -11.71 17.75
N GLN A 490 -8.45 -12.92 17.81
CA GLN A 490 -7.79 -14.08 18.44
C GLN A 490 -6.53 -14.52 17.67
N TYR A 491 -6.43 -14.20 16.38
CA TYR A 491 -5.21 -14.42 15.60
C TYR A 491 -4.05 -13.52 16.02
N LEU A 492 -4.32 -12.39 16.68
CA LEU A 492 -3.30 -11.45 17.18
C LEU A 492 -2.67 -11.97 18.48
N ASN A 493 -2.18 -13.21 18.46
CA ASN A 493 -1.52 -13.87 19.57
C ASN A 493 -0.07 -14.25 19.22
N THR A 494 0.77 -14.46 20.24
CA THR A 494 2.20 -14.70 20.06
C THR A 494 2.54 -16.08 19.47
N GLN A 495 1.63 -17.05 19.54
CA GLN A 495 1.81 -18.36 18.89
C GLN A 495 1.67 -18.21 17.38
N CYS A 496 0.63 -17.53 16.90
CA CYS A 496 0.47 -17.25 15.47
C CYS A 496 1.56 -16.32 14.94
N ALA A 497 1.98 -15.32 15.71
CA ALA A 497 3.10 -14.45 15.35
C ALA A 497 4.46 -15.19 15.23
N ALA A 498 4.59 -16.37 15.84
CA ALA A 498 5.82 -17.15 15.77
C ALA A 498 6.01 -17.89 14.43
N ALA A 499 4.96 -18.01 13.61
CA ALA A 499 5.04 -18.67 12.32
C ALA A 499 5.92 -17.84 11.36
N SER A 500 7.11 -18.36 11.05
CA SER A 500 8.12 -17.68 10.24
C SER A 500 8.49 -18.42 8.95
N HIS A 501 7.85 -19.55 8.64
CA HIS A 501 8.16 -20.37 7.47
C HIS A 501 7.87 -19.60 6.17
N THR A 502 6.84 -18.76 6.16
CA THR A 502 6.55 -17.82 5.07
C THR A 502 7.04 -16.44 5.46
N ALA A 503 8.25 -16.06 5.04
CA ALA A 503 8.84 -14.75 5.37
C ALA A 503 7.93 -13.56 5.04
N ARG A 504 7.09 -13.73 4.00
CA ARG A 504 6.13 -12.74 3.52
C ARG A 504 4.96 -12.47 4.48
N ALA A 505 4.66 -13.37 5.41
CA ALA A 505 3.56 -13.24 6.37
C ALA A 505 3.64 -11.93 7.18
N PHE A 506 4.86 -11.47 7.50
CA PHE A 506 5.05 -10.19 8.18
C PHE A 506 4.49 -9.01 7.37
N ASN A 507 4.70 -8.98 6.06
CA ASN A 507 4.26 -7.86 5.22
C ASN A 507 2.74 -7.85 5.07
N TRP A 508 2.19 -9.01 4.72
CA TRP A 508 0.78 -9.30 4.61
C TRP A 508 -0.01 -8.79 5.81
N GLN A 509 0.26 -9.37 6.98
CA GLN A 509 -0.52 -9.18 8.18
C GLN A 509 -0.39 -7.78 8.80
N ASN A 510 0.57 -6.98 8.32
CA ASN A 510 0.88 -5.66 8.85
C ASN A 510 0.83 -4.53 7.80
N ARG A 511 0.25 -4.78 6.62
CA ARG A 511 0.07 -3.74 5.58
C ARG A 511 -0.83 -2.59 6.04
N ASN A 512 -1.85 -2.89 6.85
CA ASN A 512 -2.88 -1.93 7.24
C ASN A 512 -3.03 -1.80 8.77
N PRO A 513 -2.03 -1.28 9.50
CA PRO A 513 -2.10 -1.15 10.96
C PRO A 513 -3.19 -0.19 11.46
N GLU A 514 -3.78 0.62 10.58
CA GLU A 514 -4.93 1.49 10.84
C GLU A 514 -6.15 0.72 11.37
N LEU A 515 -6.21 -0.60 11.14
CA LEU A 515 -7.22 -1.48 11.74
C LEU A 515 -7.29 -1.29 13.27
N THR A 516 -6.15 -1.06 13.94
CA THR A 516 -6.11 -0.89 15.39
C THR A 516 -6.82 0.38 15.83
N TRP A 517 -6.64 1.46 15.08
CA TRP A 517 -7.31 2.73 15.32
C TRP A 517 -8.80 2.62 15.03
N LEU A 518 -9.18 1.96 13.92
CA LEU A 518 -10.58 1.74 13.52
C LEU A 518 -11.36 0.94 14.57
N LEU A 519 -10.76 -0.12 15.12
CA LEU A 519 -11.38 -0.95 16.15
C LEU A 519 -11.52 -0.20 17.48
N ALA A 520 -10.55 0.65 17.82
CA ALA A 520 -10.61 1.48 19.03
C ALA A 520 -11.65 2.62 18.94
N GLN A 521 -12.12 2.99 17.75
CA GLN A 521 -13.16 4.00 17.64
C GLN A 521 -14.48 3.48 18.24
N SER A 522 -14.93 4.17 19.30
CA SER A 522 -16.25 3.96 19.90
C SER A 522 -17.37 4.24 18.89
N ALA A 523 -18.49 3.52 19.01
CA ALA A 523 -19.61 3.59 18.07
C ALA A 523 -20.36 4.92 18.01
N SER A 524 -19.97 5.94 18.79
CA SER A 524 -20.77 7.14 19.05
C SER A 524 -20.16 8.46 18.55
N ARG A 525 -19.01 8.46 17.86
CA ARG A 525 -18.43 9.70 17.31
C ARG A 525 -18.56 9.77 15.78
N PRO A 526 -19.52 10.53 15.23
CA PRO A 526 -19.41 10.96 13.85
C PRO A 526 -18.15 11.81 13.72
N ILE A 527 -17.23 11.40 12.85
CA ILE A 527 -16.05 12.21 12.52
C ILE A 527 -16.56 13.42 11.74
N ARG A 528 -16.66 14.56 12.43
CA ARG A 528 -16.74 15.86 11.74
C ARG A 528 -15.38 16.10 11.10
N ARG A 529 -15.32 16.07 9.76
CA ARG A 529 -14.28 16.82 9.05
C ARG A 529 -14.42 18.28 9.47
N SER A 530 -13.34 18.89 9.95
CA SER A 530 -13.21 20.34 9.96
C SER A 530 -13.36 20.82 8.51
N GLY A 531 -14.53 21.37 8.22
CA GLY A 531 -14.99 22.04 7.00
C GLY A 531 -14.09 21.96 5.76
N SER A 532 -14.45 21.09 4.82
CA SER A 532 -14.52 21.45 3.40
C SER A 532 -15.54 20.54 2.74
N ALA A 533 -16.59 21.15 2.17
CA ALA A 533 -17.54 20.43 1.34
C ALA A 533 -16.78 19.74 0.20
N PRO A 534 -17.20 18.55 -0.25
CA PRO A 534 -16.65 17.97 -1.47
C PRO A 534 -16.82 18.99 -2.60
N LEU A 535 -15.73 19.37 -3.25
CA LEU A 535 -15.78 20.11 -4.50
C LEU A 535 -16.68 19.30 -5.44
N ALA A 536 -17.80 19.90 -5.84
CA ALA A 536 -18.67 19.31 -6.83
C ALA A 536 -17.83 18.97 -8.07
N PRO A 537 -18.10 17.84 -8.76
CA PRO A 537 -17.46 17.56 -10.03
C PRO A 537 -17.65 18.78 -10.96
N PRO A 538 -16.64 19.15 -11.76
CA PRO A 538 -16.76 20.29 -12.65
C PRO A 538 -18.00 20.11 -13.53
N ARG A 539 -18.98 21.02 -13.37
CA ARG A 539 -20.08 21.14 -14.31
C ARG A 539 -19.45 21.35 -15.68
N ALA A 540 -19.75 20.46 -16.63
CA ALA A 540 -19.47 20.69 -18.03
C ALA A 540 -20.08 22.05 -18.41
N SER A 541 -19.23 23.05 -18.61
CA SER A 541 -19.64 24.35 -19.10
C SER A 541 -20.12 24.15 -20.53
N GLY A 542 -21.44 24.21 -20.71
CA GLY A 542 -22.05 24.28 -22.03
C GLY A 542 -21.56 25.51 -22.76
N SER A 543 -20.71 25.31 -23.75
CA SER A 543 -20.42 26.29 -24.80
C SER A 543 -21.18 25.86 -26.05
N ARG A 544 -22.19 26.65 -26.42
CA ARG A 544 -22.81 26.61 -27.75
C ARG A 544 -21.80 27.17 -28.74
N THR A 545 -21.27 26.32 -29.61
CA THR A 545 -20.72 26.75 -30.91
C THR A 545 -20.99 25.68 -31.96
N ASN A 546 -21.72 26.09 -33.01
CA ASN A 546 -21.94 25.34 -34.25
C ASN A 546 -20.60 24.93 -34.88
N ALA A 547 -20.43 23.64 -35.17
CA ALA A 547 -19.54 23.17 -36.22
C ALA A 547 -19.95 21.76 -36.69
N SER A 548 -19.95 21.61 -38.01
CA SER A 548 -20.38 20.51 -38.86
C SER A 548 -19.71 19.15 -38.60
N ALA A 549 -20.48 18.08 -38.83
CA ALA A 549 -20.09 16.68 -38.67
C ALA A 549 -19.04 16.20 -39.69
N PRO A 550 -18.05 15.38 -39.29
CA PRO A 550 -17.27 14.56 -40.20
C PRO A 550 -17.84 13.14 -40.34
N PRO A 551 -17.56 12.45 -41.48
CA PRO A 551 -18.32 11.28 -41.91
C PRO A 551 -17.89 9.97 -41.24
N ARG A 552 -18.86 9.06 -41.22
CA ARG A 552 -18.82 7.67 -40.73
C ARG A 552 -17.86 6.83 -41.59
N ALA A 553 -16.83 6.25 -40.97
CA ALA A 553 -16.00 5.22 -41.61
C ALA A 553 -16.52 3.83 -41.25
N THR A 554 -17.13 3.18 -42.25
CA THR A 554 -17.46 1.75 -42.28
C THR A 554 -16.21 0.94 -42.61
N MET A 555 -15.88 -0.06 -41.78
CA MET A 555 -14.91 -1.12 -42.09
C MET A 555 -15.53 -2.14 -43.05
N PRO A 556 -14.84 -2.56 -44.13
CA PRO A 556 -15.17 -3.79 -44.83
C PRO A 556 -14.16 -4.91 -44.54
N ALA A 557 -14.68 -6.13 -44.65
CA ALA A 557 -14.05 -7.41 -44.41
C ALA A 557 -12.91 -7.73 -45.39
N ALA A 558 -11.91 -8.48 -44.90
CA ALA A 558 -10.86 -9.06 -45.72
C ALA A 558 -11.31 -10.42 -46.28
N ALA A 559 -11.27 -10.55 -47.61
CA ALA A 559 -11.28 -11.82 -48.31
C ALA A 559 -10.06 -11.90 -49.25
N SER A 560 -9.51 -13.10 -49.29
CA SER A 560 -8.49 -13.69 -50.18
C SER A 560 -8.26 -13.04 -51.56
N SER A 561 -7.01 -13.03 -52.03
CA SER A 561 -6.54 -13.98 -53.06
C SER A 561 -5.10 -13.72 -53.53
N ALA A 562 -4.50 -14.79 -54.03
CA ALA A 562 -3.12 -14.97 -54.44
C ALA A 562 -2.72 -14.34 -55.79
N SER A 563 -1.39 -14.21 -55.96
CA SER A 563 -0.58 -14.54 -57.15
C SER A 563 -0.27 -13.51 -58.26
N ALA A 564 1.05 -13.37 -58.44
CA ALA A 564 1.85 -13.43 -59.68
C ALA A 564 2.08 -12.19 -60.57
N ALA A 565 3.37 -11.81 -60.70
CA ALA A 565 4.17 -11.72 -61.95
C ALA A 565 5.39 -10.77 -61.74
N THR A 566 6.63 -11.28 -61.63
CA THR A 566 7.70 -11.33 -62.66
C THR A 566 8.02 -10.05 -63.44
N ALA A 567 9.24 -9.52 -63.30
CA ALA A 567 10.18 -9.10 -64.38
C ALA A 567 11.47 -8.50 -63.75
N GLN A 568 12.61 -9.18 -63.87
CA GLN A 568 13.74 -8.90 -64.80
C GLN A 568 14.78 -7.87 -64.29
N ALA A 569 16.01 -8.37 -64.07
CA ALA A 569 17.28 -7.62 -63.95
C ALA A 569 17.88 -7.40 -65.36
N PRO A 570 18.84 -6.47 -65.61
CA PRO A 570 20.27 -6.59 -65.19
C PRO A 570 21.01 -5.21 -65.09
N PRO A 571 22.37 -5.06 -65.20
CA PRO A 571 23.51 -5.87 -64.75
C PRO A 571 24.56 -5.10 -63.88
N THR A 572 25.27 -5.90 -63.08
CA THR A 572 26.68 -5.89 -62.62
C THR A 572 27.64 -4.70 -62.82
N THR A 573 28.32 -4.33 -61.72
CA THR A 573 29.75 -3.94 -61.68
C THR A 573 30.47 -4.50 -60.43
N ARG A 574 31.65 -5.12 -60.65
CA ARG A 574 32.67 -5.65 -59.69
C ARG A 574 33.14 -4.57 -58.69
N ALA A 575 33.26 -4.77 -57.36
CA ALA A 575 34.05 -5.70 -56.51
C ALA A 575 35.39 -5.12 -56.01
N VAL A 576 35.50 -4.88 -54.68
CA VAL A 576 36.72 -4.94 -53.84
C VAL A 576 36.29 -5.47 -52.45
N PRO A 577 37.05 -6.40 -51.81
CA PRO A 577 36.57 -7.20 -50.67
C PRO A 577 36.93 -6.61 -49.30
N GLY A 578 35.97 -6.63 -48.38
CA GLY A 578 36.14 -6.42 -46.94
C GLY A 578 35.70 -7.66 -46.15
N PRO A 579 36.13 -7.81 -44.88
CA PRO A 579 36.21 -9.09 -44.18
C PRO A 579 34.85 -9.72 -43.89
N GLN A 580 34.80 -11.05 -44.04
CA GLN A 580 33.64 -11.91 -43.76
C GLN A 580 33.28 -11.86 -42.27
N TYR A 581 32.13 -11.26 -41.96
CA TYR A 581 31.40 -11.54 -40.72
C TYR A 581 30.47 -12.74 -40.96
N ALA A 582 30.51 -13.71 -40.06
CA ALA A 582 29.58 -14.83 -40.04
C ALA A 582 28.13 -14.33 -39.90
N PRO A 583 27.15 -14.95 -40.58
CA PRO A 583 25.76 -14.50 -40.48
C PRO A 583 25.23 -14.77 -39.07
N HIS A 584 24.84 -13.70 -38.38
CA HIS A 584 23.97 -13.78 -37.21
C HIS A 584 22.63 -14.39 -37.64
N SER A 585 22.34 -15.59 -37.15
CA SER A 585 21.00 -16.16 -37.22
C SER A 585 20.06 -15.33 -36.36
N HIS A 586 19.16 -14.58 -37.00
CA HIS A 586 18.02 -13.98 -36.32
C HIS A 586 17.07 -15.11 -35.89
N VAL A 587 17.22 -15.57 -34.65
CA VAL A 587 16.19 -16.40 -34.00
C VAL A 587 15.03 -15.47 -33.65
N ARG A 588 13.93 -15.54 -34.42
CA ARG A 588 12.65 -14.96 -33.99
C ARG A 588 12.10 -15.82 -32.87
N ILE A 589 12.12 -15.30 -31.65
CA ILE A 589 11.40 -15.88 -30.51
C ILE A 589 9.91 -15.63 -30.77
N THR A 590 9.19 -16.70 -31.11
CA THR A 590 7.73 -16.66 -31.22
C THR A 590 7.09 -17.10 -29.89
N PRO A 591 5.83 -16.77 -29.61
CA PRO A 591 5.13 -17.24 -28.41
C PRO A 591 5.18 -18.78 -28.24
N ALA A 592 5.24 -19.53 -29.34
CA ALA A 592 5.40 -20.98 -29.32
C ALA A 592 6.76 -21.45 -28.76
N VAL A 593 7.84 -20.68 -28.99
CA VAL A 593 9.18 -20.98 -28.43
C VAL A 593 9.19 -20.73 -26.92
N VAL A 594 8.47 -19.71 -26.44
CA VAL A 594 8.33 -19.42 -25.00
C VAL A 594 7.54 -20.52 -24.29
N VAL A 595 6.42 -20.96 -24.87
CA VAL A 595 5.60 -22.07 -24.33
C VAL A 595 6.37 -23.39 -24.34
N PHE A 596 7.18 -23.64 -25.37
CA PHE A 596 8.04 -24.83 -25.43
C PHE A 596 9.09 -24.82 -24.31
N TRP A 597 9.74 -23.68 -24.05
CA TRP A 597 10.71 -23.55 -22.96
C TRP A 597 10.08 -23.70 -21.57
N GLN A 598 8.86 -23.19 -21.37
CA GLN A 598 8.10 -23.37 -20.13
C GLN A 598 7.73 -24.84 -19.88
N ARG A 599 7.32 -25.56 -20.93
CA ARG A 599 7.03 -27.00 -20.82
C ARG A 599 8.28 -27.85 -20.60
N LEU A 600 9.41 -27.47 -21.20
CA LEU A 600 10.68 -28.16 -21.01
C LEU A 600 11.20 -28.00 -19.57
N ARG A 601 11.06 -26.79 -19.01
CA ARG A 601 11.41 -26.49 -17.61
C ARG A 601 10.58 -27.32 -16.63
N ASN A 602 9.26 -27.32 -16.79
CA ASN A 602 8.35 -28.12 -15.95
C ASN A 602 8.59 -29.64 -16.05
N TRP A 603 9.13 -30.11 -17.18
CA TRP A 603 9.51 -31.52 -17.36
C TRP A 603 10.81 -31.88 -16.61
N PHE A 604 11.80 -30.98 -16.59
CA PHE A 604 13.02 -31.16 -15.80
C PHE A 604 12.76 -31.06 -14.29
N ASP A 605 11.86 -30.16 -13.88
CA ASP A 605 11.50 -29.98 -12.46
C ASP A 605 10.71 -31.17 -11.90
N GLY A 606 10.09 -31.99 -12.76
CA GLY A 606 9.40 -33.24 -12.38
C GLY A 606 10.32 -34.47 -12.21
N LEU A 607 11.63 -34.35 -12.45
CA LEU A 607 12.60 -35.46 -12.39
C LEU A 607 13.45 -35.49 -11.10
N LEU A 608 13.25 -34.54 -10.17
CA LEU A 608 13.98 -34.50 -8.90
C LEU A 608 13.06 -34.93 -7.73
N PRO A 609 13.57 -35.69 -6.75
CA PRO A 609 12.79 -36.07 -5.58
C PRO A 609 12.46 -34.83 -4.71
N PRO A 610 11.32 -34.82 -4.01
CA PRO A 610 10.86 -33.65 -3.26
C PRO A 610 11.67 -33.50 -1.97
N ASP A 611 12.63 -32.58 -1.97
CA ASP A 611 13.21 -32.02 -0.75
C ASP A 611 12.42 -30.77 -0.32
N ALA A 612 12.34 -30.57 1.00
CA ALA A 612 11.41 -29.72 1.76
C ALA A 612 11.53 -28.18 1.57
N ALA A 613 11.71 -27.71 0.33
CA ALA A 613 11.76 -26.28 0.00
C ALA A 613 10.85 -25.87 -1.17
N THR A 614 9.94 -26.75 -1.63
CA THR A 614 9.05 -26.51 -2.78
C THR A 614 7.57 -26.34 -2.41
N GLU A 615 7.25 -26.04 -1.15
CA GLU A 615 5.88 -25.66 -0.73
C GLU A 615 5.57 -24.15 -0.90
N ASP A 616 6.53 -23.32 -1.33
CA ASP A 616 6.32 -21.88 -1.52
C ASP A 616 5.60 -21.53 -2.86
N GLU A 617 5.19 -22.53 -3.65
CA GLU A 617 4.68 -22.36 -5.02
C GLU A 617 3.31 -23.01 -5.34
N ARG A 618 2.57 -23.54 -4.35
CA ARG A 618 1.16 -23.92 -4.56
C ARG A 618 0.21 -23.03 -3.78
#